data_AF-A0A945MG55-F1
#
_entry.id   AF-A0A945MG55-F1
#
_cell.length_a   1.000
_cell.length_b   1.000
_cell.length_c   1.000
_cell.angle_alpha   90.00
_cell.angle_beta   90.00
_cell.angle_gamma   90.00
#
_symmetry.space_group_name_H-M   'P 1'
#
loop_
_entity.id
_entity.type
_entity.pdbx_description
1 polymer ?
#
loop_
_entity_poly.entity_id
_entity_poly.type
_entity_poly.pdbx_seq_one_letter_code
_entity_poly.pdbx_strand_id
1 'polypeptide(L)' 'MLTPKILLSNADKFPNEPALSIKDSNNNWQTDSWNDLKDNVFKISKSLINLGINPNDKIS' A
#
# COMPACT_ATOMS: atom_id res chain seq x y z
N MET A 1 -9.54 0.59 13.83
CA MET A 1 -8.26 0.91 13.16
C MET A 1 -8.51 2.04 12.15
N LEU A 2 -7.97 3.24 12.39
CA LEU A 2 -8.26 4.45 11.60
C LEU A 2 -7.36 4.58 10.36
N THR A 3 -6.13 4.06 10.46
CA THR A 3 -5.07 4.22 9.45
C THR A 3 -5.45 3.68 8.06
N PRO A 4 -6.00 2.46 7.89
CA PRO A 4 -6.36 1.95 6.56
C PRO A 4 -7.44 2.80 5.87
N LYS A 5 -8.39 3.38 6.63
CA LYS A 5 -9.48 4.18 6.06
C LYS A 5 -8.98 5.51 5.47
N ILE A 6 -8.01 6.14 6.11
CA ILE A 6 -7.43 7.41 5.62
C ILE A 6 -6.66 7.15 4.33
N LEU A 7 -5.86 6.08 4.27
CA LEU A 7 -5.10 5.73 3.06
C LEU A 7 -6.02 5.43 1.87
N LEU A 8 -7.12 4.69 2.10
CA LEU A 8 -8.12 4.43 1.07
C LEU A 8 -8.80 5.73 0.60
N SER A 9 -9.17 6.63 1.52
CA SER A 9 -9.76 7.93 1.15
C SER A 9 -8.81 8.78 0.31
N ASN A 10 -7.49 8.69 0.51
CA ASN A 10 -6.54 9.44 -0.30
C ASN A 10 -6.45 8.86 -1.71
N ALA A 11 -6.46 7.52 -1.86
CA ALA A 11 -6.49 6.88 -3.16
C ALA A 11 -7.77 7.16 -3.96
N ASP A 12 -8.89 7.38 -3.29
CA ASP A 12 -10.14 7.76 -3.96
C ASP A 12 -10.15 9.24 -4.38
N LYS A 13 -9.61 10.13 -3.54
CA LYS A 13 -9.66 11.59 -3.78
C LYS A 13 -8.51 12.12 -4.64
N PHE A 14 -7.34 11.50 -4.54
CA PHE A 14 -6.08 11.96 -5.10
C PHE A 14 -5.33 10.82 -5.82
N PRO A 15 -5.98 10.06 -6.73
CA PRO A 15 -5.45 8.80 -7.25
C PRO A 15 -4.08 8.94 -7.93
N ASN A 16 -3.85 10.05 -8.63
CA ASN A 16 -2.63 10.29 -9.40
C ASN A 16 -1.58 11.12 -8.64
N GLU A 17 -1.89 11.57 -7.41
CA GLU A 17 -0.94 12.35 -6.62
C GLU A 17 0.12 11.45 -5.97
N PRO A 18 1.34 11.95 -5.73
CA PRO A 18 2.40 11.22 -5.04
C PRO A 18 1.97 10.71 -3.66
N ALA A 19 2.20 9.42 -3.38
CA ALA A 19 1.89 8.80 -2.09
C ALA A 19 3.13 8.34 -1.33
N LEU A 20 4.05 7.67 -2.03
CA LEU A 20 5.25 7.11 -1.43
C LEU A 20 6.44 7.28 -2.37
N SER A 21 7.55 7.80 -1.86
CA SER A 21 8.79 7.94 -2.63
C SER A 21 9.94 7.21 -1.94
N ILE A 22 10.63 6.35 -2.69
CA ILE A 22 11.72 5.50 -2.21
C ILE A 22 12.90 5.67 -3.15
N LYS A 23 14.11 5.69 -2.62
CA LYS A 23 15.31 5.65 -3.47
C LYS A 23 15.61 4.23 -3.90
N ASP A 24 15.88 4.04 -5.18
CA ASP A 24 16.43 2.78 -5.69
C ASP A 24 17.92 2.64 -5.33
N SER A 25 18.50 1.47 -5.67
CA SER A 25 19.92 1.17 -5.44
C SER A 25 20.89 2.11 -6.16
N ASN A 26 20.41 2.82 -7.19
CA ASN A 26 21.17 3.77 -7.99
C ASN A 26 20.97 5.23 -7.51
N ASN A 27 20.34 5.44 -6.35
CA ASN A 27 20.00 6.74 -5.76
C ASN A 27 18.95 7.56 -6.52
N ASN A 28 18.22 6.98 -7.47
CA ASN A 28 17.11 7.68 -8.12
C ASN A 28 15.83 7.55 -7.28
N TRP A 29 15.03 8.61 -7.25
CA TRP A 29 13.72 8.59 -6.62
C TRP A 29 12.71 7.87 -7.50
N GLN A 30 12.05 6.87 -6.93
CA GLN A 30 10.87 6.20 -7.48
C GLN A 30 9.67 6.65 -6.67
N THR A 31 8.62 7.14 -7.33
CA THR A 31 7.43 7.68 -6.67
C THR A 31 6.18 6.94 -7.15
N ASP A 32 5.51 6.28 -6.21
CA ASP A 32 4.22 5.66 -6.43
C ASP A 32 3.10 6.70 -6.21
N SER A 33 2.09 6.66 -7.07
CA SER A 33 0.85 7.40 -6.84
C SER A 33 0.00 6.74 -5.74
N TRP A 34 -1.03 7.43 -5.26
CA TRP A 34 -1.97 6.81 -4.31
C TRP A 34 -2.68 5.59 -4.89
N ASN A 35 -2.94 5.57 -6.20
CA ASN A 35 -3.54 4.40 -6.84
C ASN A 35 -2.56 3.22 -6.91
N ASP A 36 -1.28 3.47 -7.24
CA ASP A 36 -0.25 2.43 -7.24
C ASP A 36 -0.06 1.82 -5.85
N LEU A 37 0.00 2.66 -4.81
CA LEU A 37 0.12 2.21 -3.43
C LEU A 37 -1.07 1.34 -3.01
N LYS A 38 -2.30 1.75 -3.32
CA LYS A 38 -3.52 0.98 -3.03
C LYS A 38 -3.47 -0.38 -3.72
N ASP A 39 -3.14 -0.42 -5.00
CA ASP A 39 -3.08 -1.65 -5.79
C ASP A 39 -2.02 -2.62 -5.24
N ASN A 40 -0.85 -2.11 -4.86
CA ASN A 40 0.21 -2.90 -4.23
C ASN A 40 -0.22 -3.47 -2.87
N VAL A 41 -0.82 -2.66 -2.00
CA VAL A 41 -1.36 -3.11 -0.71
C VAL A 41 -2.43 -4.19 -0.88
N PHE A 42 -3.33 -4.03 -1.86
CA PHE A 42 -4.38 -5.03 -2.13
C PHE A 42 -3.83 -6.34 -2.67
N LYS A 43 -2.81 -6.30 -3.53
CA LYS A 43 -2.11 -7.51 -3.99
C LYS A 43 -1.51 -8.27 -2.81
N ILE A 44 -0.77 -7.59 -1.93
CA ILE A 44 -0.19 -8.21 -0.73
C ILE A 44 -1.28 -8.77 0.17
N SER A 45 -2.33 -7.99 0.46
CA SER A 45 -3.43 -8.40 1.33
C SER A 45 -4.12 -9.68 0.83
N LYS A 46 -4.39 -9.77 -0.47
CA LYS A 46 -4.96 -10.98 -1.09
C LYS A 46 -4.04 -12.20 -0.94
N SER A 47 -2.73 -12.01 -1.11
CA SER A 47 -1.75 -13.08 -0.90
C SER A 47 -1.73 -13.57 0.55
N LEU A 48 -1.79 -12.66 1.53
CA LEU A 48 -1.83 -13.03 2.96
C LEU A 48 -3.09 -13.84 3.28
N ILE A 49 -4.25 -13.41 2.76
CA ILE A 49 -5.51 -14.17 2.90
C ILE A 49 -5.38 -15.56 2.28
N ASN A 50 -4.78 -15.67 1.09
CA ASN A 50 -4.57 -16.95 0.40
C ASN A 50 -3.60 -17.89 1.16
N LEU A 51 -2.68 -17.34 1.94
CA LEU A 51 -1.78 -18.10 2.82
C LEU A 51 -2.45 -18.53 4.15
N GLY A 52 -3.72 -18.18 4.35
CA GLY A 52 -4.47 -18.55 5.56
C GLY A 52 -4.19 -17.65 6.76
N ILE A 53 -3.63 -16.45 6.55
CA ILE A 53 -3.44 -15.47 7.62
C ILE A 53 -4.78 -14.83 7.98
N ASN A 54 -5.11 -14.90 9.27
CA ASN A 54 -6.39 -14.45 9.82
C ASN A 54 -6.27 -13.11 10.54
N PRO A 55 -7.39 -12.40 10.78
CA PRO A 55 -7.40 -11.24 11.66
C PRO A 55 -6.77 -11.55 13.02
N ASN A 56 -5.86 -10.69 13.46
CA ASN A 56 -5.07 -10.78 14.71
C ASN A 56 -3.89 -11.77 14.68
N ASP A 57 -3.64 -12.46 13.57
CA ASP A 57 -2.39 -13.20 13.40
C ASP A 57 -1.21 -12.21 13.35
N LYS A 58 -0.09 -12.59 13.98
CA LYS A 58 1.14 -11.80 13.97
C LYS A 58 1.98 -12.17 12.75
N ILE A 59 2.48 -11.15 12.06
CA ILE A 59 3.44 -11.28 10.98
C ILE A 59 4.76 -10.69 11.50
N SER A 60 5.83 -11.48 11.51
CA SER A 60 7.17 -11.12 12.02
C SER A 60 8.22 -11.19 10.93
#